data_AF-A0A662PSP2-F1
#
_entry.id   AF-A0A662PSP2-F1
#
_cell.length_a   1.000
_cell.length_b   1.000
_cell.length_c   1.000
_cell.angle_alpha   90.00
_cell.angle_beta   90.00
_cell.angle_gamma   90.00
#
_symmetry.space_group_name_H-M   'P 1'
#
loop_
_entity.id
_entity.type
_entity.pdbx_description
1 polymer ?
#
loop_
_entity_poly.entity_id
_entity_poly.type
_entity_poly.pdbx_seq_one_letter_code
_entity_poly.pdbx_strand_id
1 'polypeptide(L)' 'MRVLRHLKNYREIARRIKKIVTEKCGNARILVFGSVVEGKVTALSDIDILVICDLDR' A
#
# COMPACT_ATOMS: atom_id res chain seq x y z
N MET A 1 -19.65 -4.98 -7.57
CA MET A 1 -18.52 -5.49 -6.76
C MET A 1 -17.67 -4.33 -6.22
N ARG A 2 -17.77 -4.04 -4.92
CA ARG A 2 -17.05 -2.93 -4.24
C ARG A 2 -15.56 -3.26 -4.02
N VAL A 3 -15.25 -4.54 -3.77
CA VAL A 3 -13.90 -5.04 -3.47
C VAL A 3 -12.91 -4.87 -4.64
N LEU A 4 -13.32 -5.22 -5.86
CA LEU A 4 -12.51 -4.98 -7.07
C LEU A 4 -12.16 -3.49 -7.29
N ARG A 5 -12.99 -2.56 -6.78
CA ARG A 5 -12.75 -1.12 -6.93
C ARG A 5 -11.64 -0.64 -5.98
N HIS A 6 -11.61 -1.17 -4.76
CA HIS A 6 -10.54 -0.89 -3.80
C HIS A 6 -9.21 -1.47 -4.27
N LEU A 7 -9.24 -2.69 -4.83
CA LEU A 7 -8.07 -3.31 -5.43
C LEU A 7 -7.57 -2.54 -6.65
N LYS A 8 -8.45 -2.07 -7.54
CA LYS A 8 -8.05 -1.19 -8.66
C LYS A 8 -7.43 0.14 -8.20
N ASN A 9 -7.69 0.56 -6.96
CA ASN A 9 -7.20 1.82 -6.42
C ASN A 9 -6.12 1.63 -5.34
N TYR A 10 -5.40 0.51 -5.36
CA TYR A 10 -4.29 0.23 -4.45
C TYR A 10 -3.25 1.35 -4.42
N ARG A 11 -3.06 2.06 -5.54
CA ARG A 11 -2.15 3.20 -5.64
C ARG A 11 -2.58 4.37 -4.74
N GLU A 12 -3.87 4.68 -4.65
CA GLU A 12 -4.34 5.72 -3.73
C GLU A 12 -4.20 5.29 -2.27
N ILE A 13 -4.48 4.01 -1.99
CA ILE A 13 -4.26 3.43 -0.66
C ILE A 13 -2.79 3.56 -0.25
N ALA A 14 -1.86 3.17 -1.13
CA ALA A 14 -0.42 3.30 -0.90
C ALA A 14 0.03 4.76 -0.69
N ARG A 15 -0.55 5.73 -1.43
CA ARG A 15 -0.29 7.16 -1.22
C ARG A 15 -0.76 7.63 0.15
N ARG A 16 -1.96 7.23 0.58
CA ARG A 16 -2.49 7.57 1.91
C ARG A 16 -1.62 6.99 3.02
N ILE A 17 -1.19 5.74 2.87
CA ILE A 17 -0.26 5.10 3.81
C ILE A 17 1.06 5.86 3.85
N LYS A 18 1.65 6.22 2.70
CA LYS A 18 2.88 7.03 2.66
C LYS A 18 2.74 8.31 3.46
N LYS A 19 1.64 9.05 3.28
CA LYS A 19 1.38 10.28 4.04
C LYS A 19 1.37 10.03 5.55
N ILE A 20 0.60 9.04 6.01
CA ILE A 20 0.47 8.69 7.43
C ILE A 20 1.81 8.25 8.04
N VAL A 21 2.57 7.42 7.33
CA VAL A 21 3.87 6.94 7.83
C VAL A 21 4.89 8.08 7.86
N THR A 22 4.92 8.92 6.82
CA THR A 22 5.85 10.07 6.74
C THR A 22 5.60 11.05 7.90
N GLU A 23 4.33 11.31 8.24
CA GLU A 23 3.96 12.15 9.39
C GLU A 23 4.46 11.59 10.75
N LYS A 24 4.61 10.26 10.86
CA LYS A 24 5.02 9.59 12.10
C LYS A 24 6.51 9.29 12.21
N CYS A 25 7.11 8.88 11.10
CA CYS A 25 8.47 8.32 11.04
C CYS A 25 9.42 9.18 10.20
N GLY A 26 9.00 10.36 9.74
CA GLY A 26 9.82 11.21 8.88
C GLY A 26 10.00 10.59 7.49
N ASN A 27 11.21 10.16 7.14
CA ASN A 27 11.45 9.59 5.82
C ASN A 27 10.89 8.16 5.72
N ALA A 28 10.03 7.92 4.73
CA ALA A 28 9.41 6.63 4.52
C ALA A 28 9.30 6.24 3.04
N ARG A 29 9.64 4.98 2.75
CA ARG A 29 9.47 4.32 1.45
C ARG A 29 8.36 3.27 1.57
N ILE A 30 7.39 3.34 0.67
CA ILE A 30 6.27 2.41 0.59
C ILE A 30 6.42 1.60 -0.70
N LEU A 31 6.42 0.28 -0.58
CA LEU A 31 6.43 -0.64 -1.71
C LEU A 31 5.15 -1.47 -1.69
N VAL A 32 4.44 -1.50 -2.81
CA VAL A 32 3.31 -2.40 -3.02
C VAL A 32 3.82 -3.61 -3.77
N PHE A 33 3.52 -4.80 -3.29
CA PHE A 33 3.94 -6.06 -3.91
C PHE A 33 2.80 -7.08 -3.91
N GLY A 34 3.09 -8.31 -4.33
CA GLY A 34 2.12 -9.39 -4.35
C GLY A 34 1.13 -9.34 -5.51
N SER A 35 0.01 -10.05 -5.36
CA SER A 35 -0.93 -10.36 -6.46
C SER A 35 -1.51 -9.12 -7.14
N VAL A 36 -1.61 -8.01 -6.40
CA VAL A 36 -2.14 -6.72 -6.86
C VAL A 36 -1.29 -6.07 -7.95
N VAL A 37 0.03 -6.20 -7.89
CA VAL A 37 0.92 -5.64 -8.92
C VAL A 37 1.15 -6.60 -10.09
N GLU A 38 0.98 -7.91 -9.88
CA GLU A 38 1.09 -8.94 -10.92
C GLU A 38 -0.15 -9.03 -11.83
N GLY A 39 -1.23 -8.31 -11.51
CA GLY A 39 -2.47 -8.35 -12.28
C GLY A 39 -3.29 -9.64 -12.08
N LYS A 40 -2.88 -10.53 -11.17
CA LYS A 40 -3.56 -11.79 -10.82
C LYS A 40 -4.57 -11.60 -9.69
N VAL A 41 -5.32 -10.51 -9.74
CA VAL A 41 -6.16 -10.07 -8.62
C VAL A 41 -7.52 -10.76 -8.67
N THR A 42 -7.87 -11.46 -7.60
CA THR A 42 -9.22 -12.01 -7.39
C THR A 42 -10.02 -11.11 -6.46
N ALA A 43 -11.35 -11.30 -6.37
CA ALA A 43 -12.18 -10.54 -5.44
C ALA A 43 -11.89 -10.81 -3.95
N LEU A 44 -11.00 -11.77 -3.65
CA LEU A 44 -10.53 -12.13 -2.31
C LEU A 44 -9.06 -11.73 -2.07
N SER A 45 -8.41 -11.08 -3.05
CA SER A 45 -7.01 -10.65 -2.91
C SER A 45 -6.87 -9.50 -1.92
N ASP A 46 -5.80 -9.56 -1.12
CA ASP A 46 -5.34 -8.48 -0.24
C ASP A 46 -4.35 -7.55 -0.97
N ILE A 47 -4.04 -6.39 -0.37
CA ILE A 47 -3.00 -5.47 -0.85
C ILE A 47 -1.78 -5.61 0.07
N ASP A 48 -0.74 -6.24 -0.44
CA ASP A 48 0.52 -6.41 0.30
C ASP A 48 1.39 -5.15 0.22
N ILE A 49 1.80 -4.63 1.38
CA ILE A 49 2.54 -3.37 1.50
C ILE A 49 3.71 -3.53 2.45
N LEU A 50 4.91 -3.17 1.97
CA LEU A 50 6.13 -3.05 2.75
C LEU A 50 6.40 -1.58 3.04
N VAL A 51 6.61 -1.27 4.32
CA VAL A 51 6.97 0.06 4.80
C VAL A 51 8.41 0.02 5.30
N ILE A 52 9.25 0.88 4.74
CA ILE A 52 10.64 1.07 5.18
C ILE A 52 10.75 2.50 5.68
N CYS A 53 11.04 2.69 6.96
CA CYS A 53 11.22 3.99 7.58
C CYS A 53 12.30 3.91 8.66
N ASP A 54 12.99 5.02 8.88
CA ASP A 54 13.91 5.17 10.00
C ASP A 54 13.10 5.53 11.24
N LEU A 55 13.38 4.87 12.37
CA LEU A 55 12.67 5.09 13.63
C LEU A 55 13.43 6.03 14.58
N ASP A 56 14.45 6.73 14.07
CA ASP A 56 15.32 7.58 14.89
C ASP A 56 14.53 8.78 15.42
N ARG A 57 14.09 8.64 16.66
CA ARG A 57 13.59 9.69 17.54
C ARG A 57 14.22 9.53 18.91
#